data_AF-N6UL09-F1
#
_entry.id   AF-N6UL09-F1
#
_cell.length_a   1.000
_cell.length_b   1.000
_cell.length_c   1.000
_cell.angle_alpha   90.00
_cell.angle_beta   90.00
_cell.angle_gamma   90.00
#
_symmetry.space_group_name_H-M   'P 1'
#
loop_
_entity.id
_entity.type
_entity.pdbx_description
1 polymer ?
#
loop_
_entity_poly.entity_id
_entity_poly.type
_entity_poly.pdbx_seq_one_letter_code
_entity_poly.pdbx_strand_id
1 'polypeptide(L)'
;MLTQRCDEQSSSTMGKDIFEIHKDTDQTGQTEHDIIFPLSVWSQLVILLSRTYLQTLRNHSVLIIQFFHHLASGILVGSIFFGLGSDGSQTLSIFKYIISVNVFFMYTYVMVPVLVFPLELQLMKREYFNKWYSLKAYYFCFTLASLPLMICYSLMFLIIVYVLSNQPLDLERFTWFSIIGVSLGLTSQGLGYLIGSVFSITSGSVVGSSVLAPLLALACYGMGYRASVEPFMKVIISFSYLRFGVVGLSVALFGKREPLECGELYCHYRNPEMLLRDMGMQDKDYKVQFYIILGYLLLFRILAYCTLKYRLTSELSNKIVYFAAKVVRQKE
;
A
#
# COMPACT_ATOMS: atom_id res chain seq x y z
N MET A 1 24.59 40.33 -11.52
CA MET A 1 25.71 39.71 -12.26
C MET A 1 26.85 39.20 -11.37
N LEU A 2 27.17 39.80 -10.22
CA LEU A 2 28.26 39.32 -9.35
C LEU A 2 27.88 38.13 -8.44
N THR A 3 26.61 37.98 -8.06
CA THR A 3 26.11 36.86 -7.24
C THR A 3 26.03 35.53 -7.99
N GLN A 4 25.68 35.57 -9.29
CA GLN A 4 25.58 34.39 -10.14
C GLN A 4 26.94 33.70 -10.39
N ARG A 5 28.03 34.48 -10.36
CA ARG A 5 29.40 33.99 -10.55
C ARG A 5 29.95 33.26 -9.31
N CYS A 6 29.48 33.61 -8.11
CA CYS A 6 29.90 32.94 -6.87
C CYS A 6 29.24 31.55 -6.71
N ASP A 7 27.99 31.38 -7.17
CA ASP A 7 27.31 30.09 -7.17
C ASP A 7 27.91 29.11 -8.19
N GLU A 8 28.29 29.57 -9.39
CA GLU A 8 29.01 28.75 -10.38
C GLU A 8 30.40 28.32 -9.88
N GLN A 9 31.10 29.22 -9.19
CA GLN A 9 32.41 28.92 -8.60
C GLN A 9 32.28 27.93 -7.43
N SER A 10 31.27 28.09 -6.57
CA SER A 10 30.96 27.15 -5.48
C SER A 10 30.59 25.76 -5.99
N SER A 11 29.73 25.67 -7.03
CA SER A 11 29.36 24.41 -7.67
C SER A 11 30.53 23.73 -8.38
N SER A 12 31.43 24.51 -9.00
CA SER A 12 32.67 24.02 -9.63
C SER A 12 33.68 23.47 -8.61
N THR A 13 33.77 24.11 -7.44
CA THR A 13 34.67 23.69 -6.36
C THR A 13 34.15 22.42 -5.68
N MET A 14 32.84 22.35 -5.39
CA MET A 14 32.20 21.15 -4.85
C MET A 14 32.30 19.94 -5.80
N GLY A 15 32.23 20.16 -7.11
CA GLY A 15 32.44 19.12 -8.12
C GLY A 15 33.88 18.59 -8.18
N LYS A 16 34.88 19.43 -7.88
CA LYS A 16 36.30 19.03 -7.77
C LYS A 16 36.58 18.24 -6.50
N ASP A 17 36.02 18.66 -5.37
CA ASP A 17 36.18 17.95 -4.09
C ASP A 17 35.56 16.54 -4.17
N ILE A 18 34.39 16.40 -4.79
CA ILE A 18 33.75 15.09 -5.01
C ILE A 18 34.59 14.22 -5.96
N PHE A 19 35.23 14.81 -6.96
CA PHE A 19 36.09 14.09 -7.92
C PHE A 19 37.39 13.57 -7.26
N GLU A 20 38.00 14.36 -6.37
CA GLU A 20 39.19 13.92 -5.63
C GLU A 20 38.85 12.82 -4.61
N ILE A 21 37.73 12.94 -3.89
CA ILE A 21 37.25 11.88 -2.98
C ILE A 21 36.99 10.56 -3.74
N HIS A 22 36.44 10.61 -4.96
CA HIS A 22 36.20 9.41 -5.77
C HIS A 22 37.51 8.80 -6.27
N LYS A 23 38.49 9.63 -6.64
CA LYS A 23 39.81 9.19 -7.10
C LYS A 23 40.61 8.51 -5.98
N ASP A 24 40.51 8.99 -4.74
CA ASP A 24 41.11 8.34 -3.58
C ASP A 24 40.41 7.04 -3.19
N THR A 25 39.09 6.97 -3.42
CA THR A 25 38.31 5.72 -3.20
C THR A 25 38.71 4.64 -4.23
N ASP A 26 38.88 5.01 -5.50
CA ASP A 26 39.33 4.09 -6.56
C ASP A 26 40.76 3.55 -6.31
N GLN A 27 41.64 4.30 -5.65
CA GLN A 27 42.99 3.83 -5.31
C GLN A 27 43.02 2.79 -4.18
N THR A 28 41.94 2.63 -3.41
CA THR A 28 41.86 1.58 -2.37
C THR A 28 41.46 0.19 -2.89
N GLY A 29 41.29 0.00 -4.21
CA GLY A 29 41.26 -1.33 -4.81
C GLY A 29 40.17 -2.28 -4.28
N GLN A 30 39.14 -1.79 -3.57
CA GLN A 30 37.96 -2.58 -3.23
C GLN A 30 37.05 -2.63 -4.45
N THR A 31 37.40 -3.51 -5.38
CA THR A 31 36.41 -4.05 -6.31
C THR A 31 35.26 -4.64 -5.49
N GLU A 32 34.03 -4.38 -5.95
CA GLU A 32 32.74 -4.82 -5.39
C GLU A 32 32.58 -6.36 -5.47
N HIS A 33 33.62 -7.10 -5.08
CA HIS A 33 33.60 -8.55 -4.89
C HIS A 33 32.94 -8.83 -3.55
N ASP A 34 31.69 -9.31 -3.63
CA ASP A 34 30.89 -9.97 -2.59
C ASP A 34 31.34 -9.71 -1.15
N ILE A 35 30.67 -8.77 -0.47
CA ILE A 35 30.72 -8.71 0.99
C ILE A 35 30.15 -10.04 1.52
N ILE A 36 31.05 -10.95 1.89
CA ILE A 36 30.68 -12.25 2.46
C ILE A 36 30.20 -12.00 3.88
N PHE A 37 28.88 -12.01 4.07
CA PHE A 37 28.31 -12.01 5.41
C PHE A 37 28.61 -13.35 6.09
N PRO A 38 28.99 -13.35 7.38
CA PRO A 38 29.31 -14.59 8.10
C PRO A 38 28.09 -15.51 8.29
N LEU A 39 26.88 -14.96 8.20
CA LEU A 39 25.62 -15.67 8.33
C LEU A 39 24.86 -15.70 7.01
N SER A 40 24.13 -16.80 6.77
CA SER A 40 23.21 -16.90 5.65
C SER A 40 22.09 -15.84 5.71
N VAL A 41 21.53 -15.47 4.55
CA VAL A 41 20.41 -14.52 4.45
C VAL A 41 19.21 -14.96 5.30
N TRP A 42 18.95 -16.26 5.39
CA TRP A 42 17.87 -16.83 6.21
C TRP A 42 18.13 -16.66 7.70
N SER A 43 19.35 -16.94 8.17
CA SER A 43 19.72 -16.73 9.58
C SER A 43 19.63 -15.24 9.95
N GLN A 44 20.09 -14.35 9.07
CA GLN A 44 19.93 -12.89 9.25
C GLN A 44 18.45 -12.50 9.36
N LEU A 45 17.61 -13.02 8.46
CA LEU A 45 16.17 -12.75 8.43
C LEU A 45 15.49 -13.15 9.75
N VAL A 46 15.77 -14.34 10.29
CA VAL A 46 15.15 -14.82 11.54
C VAL A 46 15.53 -13.96 12.74
N ILE A 47 16.81 -13.57 12.84
CA ILE A 47 17.31 -12.71 13.93
C ILE A 47 16.64 -11.33 13.84
N LEU A 48 16.60 -10.74 12.64
CA LEU A 48 15.97 -9.44 12.41
C LEU A 48 14.47 -9.50 12.69
N LEU A 49 13.78 -10.55 12.26
CA LEU A 49 12.35 -10.73 12.53
C LEU A 49 12.06 -10.77 14.02
N SER A 50 12.84 -11.56 14.77
CA SER A 50 12.70 -11.67 16.22
C SER A 50 12.93 -10.32 16.90
N ARG A 51 13.99 -9.59 16.51
CA ARG A 51 14.31 -8.25 17.02
C ARG A 51 13.17 -7.26 16.73
N THR A 52 12.76 -7.15 15.47
CA THR A 52 11.74 -6.19 15.04
C THR A 52 10.40 -6.49 15.69
N TYR A 53 9.99 -7.76 15.75
CA TYR A 53 8.75 -8.16 16.40
C TYR A 53 8.75 -7.83 17.90
N LEU A 54 9.85 -8.13 18.62
CA LEU A 54 9.99 -7.76 20.03
C LEU A 54 9.98 -6.24 20.23
N GLN A 55 10.61 -5.46 19.34
CA GLN A 55 10.56 -4.00 19.39
C GLN A 55 9.15 -3.46 19.19
N THR A 56 8.39 -4.01 18.23
CA THR A 56 7.00 -3.64 18.02
C THR A 56 6.13 -4.00 19.23
N LEU A 57 6.31 -5.18 19.82
CA LEU A 57 5.56 -5.59 21.02
C LEU A 57 5.84 -4.73 22.25
N ARG A 58 7.08 -4.26 22.42
CA ARG A 58 7.46 -3.36 23.52
C ARG A 58 6.96 -1.93 23.33
N ASN A 59 6.69 -1.52 22.09
CA ASN A 59 6.15 -0.19 21.81
C ASN A 59 4.63 -0.16 22.03
N HIS A 60 4.23 -0.20 23.29
CA HIS A 60 2.83 -0.23 23.70
C HIS A 60 2.01 0.95 23.16
N SER A 61 2.60 2.15 23.06
CA SER A 61 1.90 3.33 22.55
C SER A 61 1.40 3.13 21.13
N VAL A 62 2.25 2.59 20.23
CA VAL A 62 1.86 2.33 18.83
C VAL A 62 0.76 1.27 18.76
N LEU A 63 0.89 0.18 19.54
CA LEU A 63 -0.12 -0.88 19.58
C LEU A 63 -1.47 -0.39 20.09
N ILE A 64 -1.46 0.44 21.15
CA ILE A 64 -2.67 1.03 21.74
C ILE A 64 -3.35 1.97 20.76
N ILE A 65 -2.58 2.85 20.09
CA ILE A 65 -3.11 3.76 19.08
C ILE A 65 -3.74 2.97 17.92
N GLN A 66 -3.06 1.92 17.42
CA GLN A 66 -3.60 1.09 16.34
C GLN A 66 -4.86 0.32 16.75
N PHE A 67 -4.86 -0.24 17.96
CA PHE A 67 -6.02 -0.94 18.52
C PHE A 67 -7.24 0.00 18.60
N PHE A 68 -7.10 1.16 19.23
CA PHE A 68 -8.20 2.12 19.35
C PHE A 68 -8.63 2.69 18.01
N HIS A 69 -7.70 2.95 17.08
CA HIS A 69 -8.05 3.41 15.73
C HIS A 69 -8.95 2.42 14.99
N HIS A 70 -8.59 1.13 14.99
CA HIS A 70 -9.39 0.09 14.34
C HIS A 70 -10.71 -0.17 15.06
N LEU A 71 -10.70 -0.18 16.40
CA LEU A 71 -11.91 -0.35 17.20
C LEU A 71 -12.89 0.81 16.99
N ALA A 72 -12.42 2.05 17.12
CA ALA A 72 -13.25 3.24 16.96
C ALA A 72 -13.76 3.39 15.53
N SER A 73 -12.92 3.15 14.52
CA SER A 73 -13.35 3.19 13.11
C SER A 73 -14.34 2.08 12.79
N GLY A 74 -14.14 0.88 13.34
CA GLY A 74 -15.06 -0.24 13.15
C GLY A 74 -16.43 0.04 13.76
N ILE A 75 -16.46 0.57 14.99
CA ILE A 75 -17.71 0.98 15.65
C ILE A 75 -18.37 2.11 14.86
N LEU A 76 -17.61 3.12 14.43
CA LEU A 76 -18.13 4.27 13.68
C LEU A 76 -18.78 3.81 12.35
N VAL A 77 -18.04 3.08 11.52
CA VAL A 77 -18.53 2.59 10.23
C VAL A 77 -19.69 1.61 10.44
N GLY A 78 -19.57 0.68 11.38
CA GLY A 78 -20.64 -0.27 11.69
C GLY A 78 -21.92 0.41 12.19
N SER A 79 -21.81 1.50 12.97
CA SER A 79 -22.95 2.27 13.46
C SER A 79 -23.65 3.06 12.36
N ILE A 80 -22.88 3.62 11.40
CA ILE A 80 -23.45 4.35 10.25
C ILE A 80 -24.33 3.43 9.39
N PHE A 81 -23.96 2.16 9.26
CA PHE A 81 -24.66 1.17 8.43
C PHE A 81 -25.38 0.10 9.25
N PHE A 82 -25.78 0.44 10.48
CA PHE A 82 -26.35 -0.50 11.44
C PHE A 82 -27.60 -1.19 10.91
N GLY A 83 -27.63 -2.54 10.95
CA GLY A 83 -28.81 -3.32 10.59
C GLY A 83 -29.19 -3.34 9.10
N LEU A 84 -28.43 -2.70 8.20
CA LEU A 84 -28.83 -2.53 6.80
C LEU A 84 -28.61 -3.77 5.93
N GLY A 85 -27.85 -4.75 6.41
CA GLY A 85 -27.34 -5.86 5.60
C GLY A 85 -28.41 -6.82 5.07
N SER A 86 -29.59 -6.89 5.70
CA SER A 86 -30.72 -7.72 5.26
C SER A 86 -31.79 -6.96 4.46
N ASP A 87 -31.76 -5.63 4.46
CA ASP A 87 -32.80 -4.77 3.89
C ASP A 87 -32.55 -4.47 2.39
N GLY A 88 -33.36 -5.08 1.53
CA GLY A 88 -33.30 -4.90 0.08
C GLY A 88 -33.73 -3.51 -0.40
N SER A 89 -34.53 -2.77 0.39
CA SER A 89 -34.92 -1.40 0.06
C SER A 89 -33.72 -0.44 0.13
N GLN A 90 -32.74 -0.76 0.97
CA GLN A 90 -31.54 0.05 1.23
C GLN A 90 -30.26 -0.54 0.62
N THR A 91 -30.39 -1.29 -0.47
CA THR A 91 -29.25 -1.97 -1.11
C THR A 91 -28.14 -0.99 -1.55
N LEU A 92 -28.49 0.24 -1.97
CA LEU A 92 -27.49 1.28 -2.27
C LEU A 92 -26.68 1.72 -1.03
N SER A 93 -27.27 1.64 0.16
CA SER A 93 -26.57 1.91 1.42
C SER A 93 -25.61 0.77 1.76
N ILE A 94 -25.97 -0.50 1.51
CA ILE A 94 -25.05 -1.65 1.62
C ILE A 94 -23.86 -1.48 0.65
N PHE A 95 -24.10 -0.93 -0.53
CA PHE A 95 -23.03 -0.61 -1.47
C PHE A 95 -22.09 0.49 -0.97
N LYS A 96 -22.63 1.56 -0.37
CA LYS A 96 -21.84 2.61 0.30
C LYS A 96 -21.03 2.06 1.48
N TYR A 97 -21.56 1.07 2.20
CA TYR A 97 -20.84 0.33 3.23
C TYR A 97 -19.58 -0.35 2.66
N ILE A 98 -19.69 -1.04 1.53
CA ILE A 98 -18.53 -1.68 0.87
C ILE A 98 -17.47 -0.65 0.46
N ILE A 99 -17.89 0.49 -0.09
CA ILE A 99 -16.96 1.59 -0.43
C ILE A 99 -16.28 2.13 0.84
N SER A 100 -17.03 2.28 1.93
CA SER A 100 -16.49 2.77 3.20
C SER A 100 -15.43 1.83 3.79
N VAL A 101 -15.65 0.51 3.71
CA VAL A 101 -14.66 -0.50 4.08
C VAL A 101 -13.41 -0.40 3.19
N ASN A 102 -13.56 -0.23 1.87
CA ASN A 102 -12.44 -0.02 0.96
C ASN A 102 -11.62 1.22 1.34
N VAL A 103 -12.30 2.34 1.60
CA VAL A 103 -11.66 3.62 1.98
C VAL A 103 -10.90 3.49 3.29
N PHE A 104 -11.46 2.79 4.28
CA PHE A 104 -10.79 2.54 5.55
C PHE A 104 -9.45 1.81 5.35
N PHE A 105 -9.45 0.70 4.61
CA PHE A 105 -8.23 -0.06 4.32
C PHE A 105 -7.23 0.77 3.52
N MET A 106 -7.70 1.46 2.49
CA MET A 106 -6.89 2.34 1.66
C MET A 106 -6.14 3.38 2.50
N TYR A 107 -6.89 4.18 3.27
CA TYR A 107 -6.33 5.33 3.97
C TYR A 107 -5.45 4.91 5.14
N THR A 108 -5.93 3.98 5.98
CA THR A 108 -5.21 3.50 7.17
C THR A 108 -3.86 2.88 6.78
N TYR A 109 -3.85 2.02 5.76
CA TYR A 109 -2.64 1.30 5.39
C TYR A 109 -1.73 2.05 4.41
N VAL A 110 -2.18 3.07 3.69
CA VAL A 110 -1.25 3.97 2.97
C VAL A 110 -0.59 4.97 3.92
N MET A 111 -1.36 5.63 4.79
CA MET A 111 -0.86 6.77 5.55
C MET A 111 0.15 6.40 6.63
N VAL A 112 -0.04 5.28 7.33
CA VAL A 112 0.90 4.86 8.38
C VAL A 112 2.32 4.67 7.83
N PRO A 113 2.55 3.88 6.76
CA PRO A 113 3.85 3.82 6.10
C PRO A 113 4.39 5.16 5.60
N VAL A 114 3.55 6.01 4.99
CA VAL A 114 4.00 7.31 4.47
C VAL A 114 4.62 8.19 5.56
N LEU A 115 4.09 8.11 6.79
CA LEU A 115 4.55 8.94 7.90
C LEU A 115 5.72 8.31 8.68
N VAL A 116 5.72 6.98 8.84
CA VAL A 116 6.70 6.29 9.69
C VAL A 116 7.92 5.83 8.90
N PHE A 117 7.72 5.32 7.68
CA PHE A 117 8.79 4.70 6.91
C PHE A 117 9.97 5.63 6.61
N PRO A 118 9.78 6.94 6.27
CA PRO A 118 10.91 7.84 6.07
C PRO A 118 11.86 7.96 7.27
N LEU A 119 11.36 7.80 8.50
CA LEU A 119 12.15 7.81 9.72
C LEU A 119 12.95 6.52 9.88
N GLU A 120 12.30 5.37 9.69
CA GLU A 120 12.95 4.06 9.73
C GLU A 120 14.06 3.96 8.67
N LEU A 121 13.84 4.53 7.48
CA LEU A 121 14.84 4.57 6.41
C LEU A 121 16.14 5.27 6.80
N GLN A 122 16.10 6.28 7.69
CA GLN A 122 17.33 6.95 8.14
C GLN A 122 18.17 6.05 9.05
N LEU A 123 17.50 5.28 9.91
CA LEU A 123 18.15 4.29 10.76
C LEU A 123 18.72 3.16 9.91
N MET A 124 17.92 2.67 8.95
CA MET A 124 18.32 1.64 8.00
C MET A 124 19.55 2.02 7.19
N LYS A 125 19.64 3.26 6.74
CA LYS A 125 20.82 3.76 6.02
C LYS A 125 22.09 3.53 6.84
N ARG A 126 22.07 3.85 8.13
CA ARG A 126 23.22 3.68 9.03
C ARG A 126 23.58 2.19 9.22
N GLU A 127 22.59 1.34 9.46
CA GLU A 127 22.81 -0.11 9.60
C GLU A 127 23.32 -0.76 8.29
N TYR A 128 22.84 -0.28 7.15
CA TYR A 128 23.29 -0.73 5.82
C TYR A 128 24.72 -0.30 5.52
N PHE A 129 25.10 0.97 5.78
CA PHE A 129 26.48 1.44 5.60
C PHE A 129 27.48 0.73 6.52
N ASN A 130 27.05 0.37 7.73
CA ASN A 130 27.85 -0.45 8.65
C ASN A 130 27.91 -1.93 8.26
N LYS A 131 27.26 -2.35 7.16
CA LYS A 131 27.26 -3.72 6.63
C LYS A 131 26.86 -4.77 7.67
N TRP A 132 25.87 -4.47 8.52
CA TRP A 132 25.42 -5.42 9.55
C TRP A 132 24.65 -6.62 8.97
N TYR A 133 23.96 -6.43 7.85
CA TYR A 133 23.18 -7.48 7.17
C TYR A 133 22.88 -7.11 5.71
N SER A 134 22.48 -8.10 4.93
CA SER A 134 22.11 -7.92 3.52
C SER A 134 20.81 -7.14 3.36
N LEU A 135 20.73 -6.31 2.31
CA LEU A 135 19.52 -5.56 1.97
C LEU A 135 18.30 -6.46 1.75
N LYS A 136 18.52 -7.64 1.16
CA LYS A 136 17.46 -8.63 0.90
C LYS A 136 16.87 -9.15 2.21
N ALA A 137 17.71 -9.62 3.15
CA ALA A 137 17.25 -10.11 4.45
C ALA A 137 16.43 -9.04 5.18
N TYR A 138 16.88 -7.79 5.13
CA TYR A 138 16.19 -6.69 5.76
C TYR A 138 14.82 -6.40 5.14
N TYR A 139 14.72 -6.27 3.81
CA TYR A 139 13.45 -5.95 3.16
C TYR A 139 12.38 -7.02 3.38
N PHE A 140 12.79 -8.30 3.36
CA PHE A 140 11.91 -9.42 3.71
C PHE A 140 11.51 -9.39 5.18
N CYS A 141 12.45 -9.13 6.10
CA CYS A 141 12.15 -8.99 7.52
C CYS A 141 11.08 -7.93 7.73
N PHE A 142 11.29 -6.75 7.15
CA PHE A 142 10.42 -5.61 7.29
C PHE A 142 9.00 -5.89 6.79
N THR A 143 8.89 -6.53 5.63
CA THR A 143 7.60 -6.92 5.06
C THR A 143 6.88 -7.95 5.92
N LEU A 144 7.58 -8.96 6.44
CA LEU A 144 6.99 -10.05 7.20
C LEU A 144 6.65 -9.67 8.64
N ALA A 145 7.45 -8.80 9.27
CA ALA A 145 7.27 -8.42 10.68
C ALA A 145 5.94 -7.70 10.94
N SER A 146 5.41 -6.96 9.96
CA SER A 146 4.17 -6.20 10.11
C SER A 146 2.90 -7.01 9.84
N LEU A 147 3.00 -8.18 9.17
CA LEU A 147 1.83 -8.96 8.74
C LEU A 147 0.96 -9.46 9.90
N PRO A 148 1.49 -10.07 10.99
CA PRO A 148 0.65 -10.70 11.99
C PRO A 148 -0.28 -9.71 12.71
N LEU A 149 0.28 -8.57 13.12
CA LEU A 149 -0.47 -7.50 13.81
C LEU A 149 -1.46 -6.84 12.87
N MET A 150 -1.04 -6.57 11.63
CA MET A 150 -1.93 -6.01 10.60
C MET A 150 -3.15 -6.89 10.34
N ILE A 151 -2.94 -8.20 10.18
CA ILE A 151 -4.03 -9.15 9.97
C ILE A 151 -4.97 -9.16 11.18
N CYS A 152 -4.42 -9.18 12.40
CA CYS A 152 -5.22 -9.15 13.63
C CYS A 152 -6.12 -7.91 13.72
N TYR A 153 -5.56 -6.70 13.53
CA TYR A 153 -6.34 -5.46 13.60
C TYR A 153 -7.33 -5.31 12.44
N SER A 154 -6.96 -5.78 11.24
CA SER A 154 -7.85 -5.81 10.08
C SER A 154 -9.06 -6.71 10.32
N LEU A 155 -8.84 -7.92 10.85
CA LEU A 155 -9.91 -8.85 11.18
C LEU A 155 -10.80 -8.30 12.28
N MET A 156 -10.24 -7.67 13.32
CA MET A 156 -11.02 -6.99 14.35
C MET A 156 -11.96 -5.95 13.75
N PHE A 157 -11.45 -5.06 12.90
CA PHE A 157 -12.27 -4.08 12.18
C PHE A 157 -13.37 -4.75 11.35
N LEU A 158 -13.00 -5.75 10.54
CA LEU A 158 -13.93 -6.48 9.66
C LEU A 158 -15.04 -7.19 10.43
N ILE A 159 -14.73 -7.84 11.55
CA ILE A 159 -15.71 -8.51 12.41
C ILE A 159 -16.74 -7.50 12.93
N ILE A 160 -16.27 -6.36 13.46
CA ILE A 160 -17.15 -5.33 14.02
C ILE A 160 -18.10 -4.80 12.94
N VAL A 161 -17.57 -4.40 11.78
CA VAL A 161 -18.40 -3.80 10.72
C VAL A 161 -19.36 -4.80 10.09
N TYR A 162 -18.98 -6.08 9.98
CA TYR A 162 -19.82 -7.14 9.42
C TYR A 162 -21.00 -7.48 10.34
N VAL A 163 -20.74 -7.59 11.64
CA VAL A 163 -21.77 -7.90 12.65
C VAL A 163 -22.71 -6.71 12.84
N LEU A 164 -22.20 -5.49 13.02
CA LEU A 164 -23.04 -4.31 13.24
C LEU A 164 -23.93 -3.98 12.03
N SER A 165 -23.44 -4.22 10.82
CA SER A 165 -24.25 -4.02 9.61
C SER A 165 -25.24 -5.15 9.33
N ASN A 166 -25.33 -6.18 10.18
CA ASN A 166 -26.25 -7.31 10.02
C ASN A 166 -26.11 -8.02 8.67
N GLN A 167 -24.87 -8.27 8.24
CA GLN A 167 -24.58 -9.09 7.06
C GLN A 167 -24.85 -10.58 7.36
N PRO A 168 -25.18 -11.39 6.33
CA PRO A 168 -25.56 -12.79 6.54
C PRO A 168 -24.42 -13.56 7.19
N LEU A 169 -24.69 -14.28 8.28
CA LEU A 169 -23.67 -15.04 9.03
C LEU A 169 -23.28 -16.35 8.31
N ASP A 170 -22.76 -16.21 7.10
CA ASP A 170 -22.24 -17.28 6.26
C ASP A 170 -20.71 -17.25 6.29
N LEU A 171 -20.12 -18.36 6.72
CA LEU A 171 -18.68 -18.50 6.89
C LEU A 171 -17.93 -18.29 5.57
N GLU A 172 -18.46 -18.77 4.44
CA GLU A 172 -17.77 -18.62 3.15
C GLU A 172 -17.71 -17.14 2.75
N ARG A 173 -18.83 -16.42 2.88
CA ARG A 173 -18.93 -14.99 2.53
C ARG A 173 -18.04 -14.14 3.41
N PHE A 174 -18.09 -14.36 4.72
CA PHE A 174 -17.25 -13.63 5.66
C PHE A 174 -15.76 -13.89 5.42
N THR A 175 -15.39 -15.13 5.09
CA THR A 175 -14.00 -15.50 4.80
C THR A 175 -13.49 -14.78 3.54
N TRP A 176 -14.23 -14.82 2.42
CA TRP A 176 -13.82 -14.12 1.20
C TRP A 176 -13.84 -12.60 1.36
N PHE A 177 -14.84 -12.05 2.05
CA PHE A 177 -14.89 -10.63 2.40
C PHE A 177 -13.64 -10.22 3.20
N SER A 178 -13.23 -11.04 4.17
CA SER A 178 -12.05 -10.78 4.99
C SER A 178 -10.75 -10.92 4.21
N ILE A 179 -10.60 -11.97 3.39
CA ILE A 179 -9.41 -12.19 2.54
C ILE A 179 -9.20 -11.01 1.59
N ILE A 180 -10.27 -10.54 0.92
CA ILE A 180 -10.19 -9.41 0.00
C ILE A 180 -9.87 -8.12 0.75
N GLY A 181 -10.52 -7.87 1.89
CA GLY A 181 -10.27 -6.68 2.73
C GLY A 181 -8.82 -6.62 3.24
N VAL A 182 -8.30 -7.71 3.79
CA VAL A 182 -6.90 -7.81 4.24
C VAL A 182 -5.93 -7.64 3.08
N SER A 183 -6.21 -8.27 1.92
CA SER A 183 -5.37 -8.13 0.73
C SER A 183 -5.34 -6.69 0.22
N LEU A 184 -6.48 -6.01 0.25
CA LEU A 184 -6.56 -4.59 -0.08
C LEU A 184 -5.67 -3.77 0.83
N GLY A 185 -5.76 -3.99 2.15
CA GLY A 185 -4.88 -3.36 3.12
C GLY A 185 -3.40 -3.61 2.83
N LEU A 186 -3.01 -4.85 2.51
CA LEU A 186 -1.62 -5.20 2.19
C LEU A 186 -1.11 -4.46 0.95
N THR A 187 -1.95 -4.37 -0.08
CA THR A 187 -1.65 -3.62 -1.30
C THR A 187 -1.51 -2.13 -1.02
N SER A 188 -2.43 -1.56 -0.22
CA SER A 188 -2.36 -0.18 0.28
C SER A 188 -1.07 0.08 1.06
N GLN A 189 -0.67 -0.85 1.92
CA GLN A 189 0.60 -0.77 2.66
C GLN A 189 1.80 -0.75 1.71
N GLY A 190 1.79 -1.55 0.65
CA GLY A 190 2.81 -1.53 -0.39
C GLY A 190 2.93 -0.16 -1.08
N LEU A 191 1.80 0.45 -1.44
CA LEU A 191 1.78 1.81 -2.02
C LEU A 191 2.32 2.85 -1.01
N GLY A 192 1.95 2.73 0.26
CA GLY A 192 2.46 3.59 1.32
C GLY A 192 3.98 3.51 1.48
N TYR A 193 4.55 2.29 1.44
CA TYR A 193 6.00 2.11 1.45
C TYR A 193 6.68 2.70 0.22
N LEU A 194 6.07 2.56 -0.97
CA LEU A 194 6.59 3.18 -2.18
C LEU A 194 6.69 4.71 -2.01
N ILE A 195 5.63 5.37 -1.56
CA ILE A 195 5.61 6.82 -1.35
C ILE A 195 6.60 7.22 -0.25
N GLY A 196 6.58 6.54 0.90
CA GLY A 196 7.52 6.80 2.00
C GLY A 196 8.98 6.54 1.65
N SER A 197 9.25 5.67 0.67
CA SER A 197 10.62 5.40 0.18
C SER A 197 11.20 6.56 -0.62
N VAL A 198 10.34 7.33 -1.29
CA VAL A 198 10.73 8.40 -2.21
C VAL A 198 10.73 9.76 -1.50
N PHE A 199 9.66 10.06 -0.76
CA PHE A 199 9.42 11.40 -0.23
C PHE A 199 9.82 11.53 1.25
N SER A 200 9.94 12.77 1.73
CA SER A 200 9.97 13.09 3.15
C SER A 200 8.56 12.96 3.76
N ILE A 201 8.44 13.04 5.09
CA ILE A 201 7.15 12.92 5.80
C ILE A 201 6.15 13.99 5.31
N THR A 202 6.58 15.25 5.21
CA THR A 202 5.73 16.37 4.81
C THR A 202 5.26 16.22 3.37
N SER A 203 6.18 16.08 2.41
CA SER A 203 5.84 15.90 0.99
C SER A 203 5.09 14.58 0.75
N GLY A 204 5.46 13.52 1.45
CA GLY A 204 4.83 12.20 1.35
C GLY A 204 3.37 12.22 1.78
N SER A 205 3.03 12.95 2.85
CA SER A 205 1.63 13.08 3.31
C SER A 205 0.72 13.76 2.28
N VAL A 206 1.24 14.79 1.60
CA VAL A 206 0.55 15.50 0.53
C VAL A 206 0.40 14.59 -0.69
N VAL A 207 1.51 14.01 -1.17
CA VAL A 207 1.49 13.10 -2.33
C VAL A 207 0.60 11.89 -2.08
N GLY A 208 0.67 11.30 -0.89
CA GLY A 208 -0.20 10.20 -0.47
C GLY A 208 -1.66 10.59 -0.63
N SER A 209 -2.08 11.70 -0.03
CA SER A 209 -3.46 12.17 -0.10
C SER A 209 -3.89 12.47 -1.54
N SER A 210 -3.03 13.14 -2.32
CA SER A 210 -3.28 13.49 -3.71
C SER A 210 -3.36 12.28 -4.65
N VAL A 211 -2.67 11.18 -4.35
CA VAL A 211 -2.75 9.92 -5.13
C VAL A 211 -3.99 9.12 -4.73
N LEU A 212 -4.37 9.12 -3.45
CA LEU A 212 -5.52 8.35 -2.97
C LEU A 212 -6.85 8.86 -3.54
N ALA A 213 -7.04 10.17 -3.63
CA ALA A 213 -8.28 10.78 -4.13
C ALA A 213 -8.66 10.32 -5.56
N PRO A 214 -7.78 10.43 -6.59
CA PRO A 214 -8.09 9.95 -7.94
C PRO A 214 -8.21 8.43 -8.00
N LEU A 215 -7.45 7.66 -7.22
CA LEU A 215 -7.62 6.21 -7.17
C LEU A 215 -9.01 5.82 -6.70
N LEU A 216 -9.53 6.49 -5.67
CA LEU A 216 -10.89 6.28 -5.18
C LEU A 216 -11.94 6.72 -6.20
N ALA A 217 -11.74 7.87 -6.85
CA ALA A 217 -12.65 8.36 -7.90
C ALA A 217 -12.73 7.37 -9.07
N LEU A 218 -11.58 6.86 -9.54
CA LEU A 218 -11.51 5.85 -10.60
C LEU A 218 -12.13 4.52 -10.18
N ALA A 219 -12.04 4.14 -8.90
CA ALA A 219 -12.70 2.95 -8.39
C ALA A 219 -14.22 3.02 -8.49
N CYS A 220 -14.77 4.24 -8.35
CA CYS A 220 -16.21 4.49 -8.39
C CYS A 220 -16.76 4.88 -9.76
N TYR A 221 -15.89 5.32 -10.67
CA TYR A 221 -16.30 5.75 -11.99
C TYR A 221 -17.01 4.63 -12.77
N GLY A 222 -18.14 4.97 -13.39
CA GLY A 222 -18.92 4.05 -14.22
C GLY A 222 -19.81 3.06 -13.45
N MET A 223 -19.78 3.03 -12.11
CA MET A 223 -20.71 2.22 -11.32
C MET A 223 -22.12 2.82 -11.40
N GLY A 224 -23.11 2.04 -11.86
CA GLY A 224 -24.48 2.49 -12.11
C GLY A 224 -24.82 2.70 -13.60
N TYR A 225 -23.82 2.70 -14.47
CA TYR A 225 -24.00 2.77 -15.93
C TYR A 225 -23.96 1.37 -16.58
N ARG A 226 -24.23 0.30 -15.82
CA ARG A 226 -24.15 -1.09 -16.31
C ARG A 226 -22.81 -1.36 -17.02
N ALA A 227 -22.85 -1.95 -18.21
CA ALA A 227 -21.70 -2.30 -19.02
C ALA A 227 -21.33 -1.24 -20.08
N SER A 228 -22.05 -0.11 -20.14
CA SER A 228 -21.94 0.88 -21.23
C SER A 228 -20.76 1.86 -21.10
N VAL A 229 -19.78 1.55 -20.26
CA VAL A 229 -18.55 2.35 -20.14
C VAL A 229 -17.68 2.13 -21.38
N GLU A 230 -17.18 3.25 -21.95
CA GLU A 230 -16.30 3.27 -23.12
C GLU A 230 -15.04 2.40 -22.91
N PRO A 231 -14.55 1.67 -23.93
CA PRO A 231 -13.39 0.79 -23.80
C PRO A 231 -12.13 1.50 -23.27
N PHE A 232 -11.88 2.74 -23.68
CA PHE A 232 -10.74 3.52 -23.20
C PHE A 232 -10.84 3.79 -21.69
N MET A 233 -12.02 4.21 -21.21
CA MET A 233 -12.25 4.44 -19.79
C MET A 233 -12.16 3.15 -18.96
N LYS A 234 -12.51 1.99 -19.53
CA LYS A 234 -12.32 0.69 -18.87
C LYS A 234 -10.84 0.39 -18.57
N VAL A 235 -9.92 0.85 -19.42
CA VAL A 235 -8.48 0.73 -19.16
C VAL A 235 -8.06 1.66 -18.03
N ILE A 236 -8.51 2.92 -18.04
CA ILE A 236 -8.16 3.91 -17.01
C ILE A 236 -8.63 3.47 -15.63
N ILE A 237 -9.90 3.02 -15.49
CA ILE A 237 -10.40 2.55 -14.19
C ILE A 237 -9.66 1.31 -13.68
N SER A 238 -9.11 0.50 -14.59
CA SER A 238 -8.35 -0.71 -14.24
C SER A 238 -7.03 -0.38 -13.54
N PHE A 239 -6.50 0.84 -13.67
CA PHE A 239 -5.31 1.26 -12.92
C PHE A 239 -5.55 1.39 -11.42
N SER A 240 -6.80 1.53 -10.98
CA SER A 240 -7.14 1.61 -9.56
C SER A 240 -7.31 0.22 -8.96
N TYR A 241 -6.38 -0.18 -8.10
CA TYR A 241 -6.50 -1.44 -7.36
C TYR A 241 -7.77 -1.48 -6.47
N LEU A 242 -8.26 -0.30 -6.05
CA LEU A 242 -9.49 -0.15 -5.28
C LEU A 242 -10.73 -0.52 -6.09
N ARG A 243 -10.70 -0.40 -7.43
CA ARG A 243 -11.80 -0.86 -8.29
C ARG A 243 -12.04 -2.35 -8.08
N PHE A 244 -10.97 -3.15 -8.10
CA PHE A 244 -11.05 -4.59 -7.88
C PHE A 244 -11.40 -4.91 -6.42
N GLY A 245 -11.01 -4.06 -5.46
CA GLY A 245 -11.46 -4.15 -4.06
C GLY A 245 -12.97 -3.99 -3.90
N VAL A 246 -13.56 -2.94 -4.49
CA VAL A 246 -15.01 -2.69 -4.46
C VAL A 246 -15.76 -3.81 -5.17
N VAL A 247 -15.32 -4.22 -6.36
CA VAL A 247 -15.96 -5.32 -7.11
C VAL A 247 -15.83 -6.63 -6.33
N GLY A 248 -14.66 -6.96 -5.80
CA GLY A 248 -14.40 -8.20 -5.07
C GLY A 248 -15.24 -8.31 -3.80
N LEU A 249 -15.28 -7.25 -2.99
CA LEU A 249 -16.10 -7.21 -1.78
C LEU A 249 -17.61 -7.24 -2.10
N SER A 250 -18.05 -6.56 -3.17
CA SER A 250 -19.45 -6.58 -3.61
C SER A 250 -19.89 -7.98 -4.07
N VAL A 251 -19.08 -8.63 -4.92
CA VAL A 251 -19.38 -9.98 -5.41
C VAL A 251 -19.30 -11.01 -4.28
N ALA A 252 -18.35 -10.88 -3.34
CA ALA A 252 -18.27 -11.76 -2.18
C ALA A 252 -19.51 -11.65 -1.27
N LEU A 253 -20.07 -10.45 -1.12
CA LEU A 253 -21.22 -10.20 -0.26
C LEU A 253 -22.55 -10.57 -0.93
N PHE A 254 -22.74 -10.17 -2.18
CA PHE A 254 -24.00 -10.31 -2.92
C PHE A 254 -24.06 -11.52 -3.86
N GLY A 255 -22.93 -12.12 -4.21
CA GLY A 255 -22.87 -13.22 -5.18
C GLY A 255 -23.66 -14.43 -4.69
N LYS A 256 -24.61 -14.90 -5.50
CA LYS A 256 -25.47 -16.06 -5.20
C LYS A 256 -26.13 -15.97 -3.81
N ARG A 257 -26.50 -14.77 -3.39
CA ARG A 257 -27.16 -14.55 -2.10
C ARG A 257 -28.66 -14.79 -2.25
N GLU A 258 -29.29 -15.27 -1.17
CA GLU A 258 -30.75 -15.35 -1.10
C GLU A 258 -31.39 -13.95 -1.27
N PRO A 259 -32.64 -13.88 -1.75
CA PRO A 259 -33.34 -12.61 -1.90
C PRO A 259 -33.38 -11.83 -0.58
N LEU A 260 -33.11 -10.53 -0.66
CA LEU A 260 -33.13 -9.65 0.51
C LEU A 260 -34.56 -9.45 1.01
N GLU A 261 -34.70 -9.20 2.32
CA GLU A 261 -35.98 -8.86 2.92
C GLU A 261 -36.36 -7.43 2.51
N CYS A 262 -37.62 -7.19 2.13
CA CYS A 262 -38.08 -5.86 1.78
C CYS A 262 -39.37 -5.56 2.55
N GLY A 263 -39.38 -4.44 3.28
CA GLY A 263 -40.56 -3.95 3.99
C GLY A 263 -41.52 -3.12 3.12
N GLU A 264 -41.13 -2.80 1.89
CA GLU A 264 -41.91 -1.97 0.96
C GLU A 264 -42.60 -2.81 -0.13
N LEU A 265 -43.71 -2.29 -0.66
CA LEU A 265 -44.50 -2.94 -1.72
C LEU A 265 -43.69 -3.15 -3.02
N TYR A 266 -42.75 -2.25 -3.32
CA TYR A 266 -41.86 -2.34 -4.47
C TYR A 266 -40.39 -2.31 -4.04
N CYS A 267 -39.63 -3.33 -4.41
CA CYS A 267 -38.22 -3.47 -4.05
C CYS A 267 -37.41 -3.91 -5.27
N HIS A 268 -36.78 -2.94 -5.94
CA HIS A 268 -36.04 -3.20 -7.19
C HIS A 268 -34.88 -4.18 -6.99
N TYR A 269 -34.15 -4.03 -5.88
CA TYR A 269 -32.95 -4.81 -5.56
C TYR A 269 -33.23 -6.01 -4.65
N ARG A 270 -34.48 -6.51 -4.60
CA ARG A 270 -34.80 -7.73 -3.86
C ARG A 270 -33.93 -8.91 -4.28
N ASN A 271 -33.63 -9.02 -5.57
CA ASN A 271 -32.59 -9.93 -6.07
C ASN A 271 -31.25 -9.18 -6.13
N PRO A 272 -30.23 -9.56 -5.34
CA PRO A 272 -28.91 -8.96 -5.35
C PRO A 272 -28.21 -8.97 -6.71
N GLU A 273 -28.55 -9.91 -7.59
CA GLU A 273 -28.00 -9.96 -8.95
C GLU A 273 -28.37 -8.74 -9.79
N MET A 274 -29.53 -8.12 -9.54
CA MET A 274 -29.93 -6.88 -10.22
C MET A 274 -28.98 -5.73 -9.85
N LEU A 275 -28.59 -5.62 -8.58
CA LEU A 275 -27.61 -4.63 -8.15
C LEU A 275 -26.26 -4.87 -8.84
N LEU A 276 -25.78 -6.11 -8.85
CA LEU A 276 -24.52 -6.46 -9.50
C LEU A 276 -24.58 -6.15 -11.00
N ARG A 277 -25.71 -6.38 -11.67
CA ARG A 277 -25.92 -6.02 -13.07
C ARG A 277 -25.88 -4.51 -13.30
N ASP A 278 -26.62 -3.74 -12.50
CA ASP A 278 -26.68 -2.28 -12.63
C ASP A 278 -25.35 -1.60 -12.34
N MET A 279 -24.56 -2.18 -11.42
CA MET A 279 -23.22 -1.70 -11.11
C MET A 279 -22.12 -2.24 -12.05
N GLY A 280 -22.47 -3.07 -13.04
CA GLY A 280 -21.54 -3.60 -14.05
C GLY A 280 -20.61 -4.70 -13.51
N MET A 281 -21.08 -5.50 -12.56
CA MET A 281 -20.33 -6.53 -11.82
C MET A 281 -20.92 -7.96 -11.95
N GLN A 282 -21.98 -8.15 -12.73
CA GLN A 282 -22.73 -9.42 -12.83
C GLN A 282 -21.83 -10.63 -13.16
N ASP A 283 -20.94 -10.50 -14.14
CA ASP A 283 -20.09 -11.61 -14.62
C ASP A 283 -18.69 -11.59 -14.00
N LYS A 284 -18.53 -11.00 -12.81
CA LYS A 284 -17.23 -10.90 -12.13
C LYS A 284 -17.16 -11.92 -11.01
N ASP A 285 -16.01 -12.59 -10.91
CA ASP A 285 -15.70 -13.54 -9.84
C ASP A 285 -14.78 -12.87 -8.80
N TYR A 286 -15.13 -13.00 -7.53
CA TYR A 286 -14.35 -12.50 -6.39
C TYR A 286 -12.93 -13.10 -6.35
N LYS A 287 -12.72 -14.34 -6.83
CA LYS A 287 -11.40 -14.99 -6.88
C LYS A 287 -10.47 -14.30 -7.87
N VAL A 288 -11.00 -13.94 -9.05
CA VAL A 288 -10.24 -13.20 -10.06
C VAL A 288 -9.86 -11.82 -9.53
N GLN A 289 -10.78 -11.14 -8.82
CA GLN A 289 -10.47 -9.85 -8.20
C GLN A 289 -9.33 -9.97 -7.18
N PHE A 290 -9.36 -11.01 -6.35
CA PHE A 290 -8.30 -11.29 -5.38
C PHE A 290 -6.92 -11.46 -6.05
N TYR A 291 -6.82 -12.27 -7.11
CA TYR A 291 -5.53 -12.45 -7.82
C TYR A 291 -5.01 -11.16 -8.48
N ILE A 292 -5.91 -10.29 -8.96
CA ILE A 292 -5.51 -8.98 -9.50
C ILE A 292 -4.96 -8.08 -8.38
N ILE A 293 -5.64 -8.03 -7.23
CA ILE A 293 -5.17 -7.27 -6.05
C ILE A 293 -3.80 -7.80 -5.59
N LEU A 294 -3.59 -9.12 -5.61
CA LEU A 294 -2.31 -9.75 -5.30
C LEU A 294 -1.22 -9.35 -6.32
N GLY A 295 -1.56 -9.22 -7.60
CA GLY A 295 -0.66 -8.66 -8.62
C GLY A 295 -0.21 -7.24 -8.28
N TYR A 296 -1.15 -6.37 -7.86
CA TYR A 296 -0.82 -5.01 -7.39
C TYR A 296 0.03 -5.01 -6.12
N LEU A 297 -0.23 -5.92 -5.18
CA LEU A 297 0.60 -6.09 -3.99
C LEU A 297 2.06 -6.32 -4.39
N LEU A 298 2.30 -7.29 -5.27
CA LEU A 298 3.64 -7.61 -5.73
C LEU A 298 4.27 -6.44 -6.49
N LEU A 299 3.52 -5.78 -7.37
CA LEU A 299 3.98 -4.60 -8.11
C LEU A 299 4.46 -3.50 -7.16
N PHE A 300 3.65 -3.08 -6.19
CA PHE A 300 4.03 -2.01 -5.27
C PHE A 300 5.20 -2.41 -4.35
N ARG A 301 5.30 -3.68 -3.96
CA ARG A 301 6.46 -4.19 -3.19
C ARG A 301 7.73 -4.14 -4.02
N ILE A 302 7.70 -4.63 -5.25
CA ILE A 302 8.86 -4.61 -6.15
C ILE A 302 9.30 -3.16 -6.39
N LEU A 303 8.36 -2.25 -6.69
CA LEU A 303 8.68 -0.83 -6.87
C LEU A 303 9.30 -0.22 -5.61
N ALA A 304 8.73 -0.48 -4.43
CA ALA A 304 9.27 0.01 -3.16
C ALA A 304 10.67 -0.56 -2.85
N TYR A 305 10.94 -1.81 -3.22
CA TYR A 305 12.27 -2.40 -3.10
C TYR A 305 13.27 -1.74 -4.06
N CYS A 306 12.88 -1.51 -5.32
CA CYS A 306 13.72 -0.84 -6.31
C CYS A 306 14.07 0.60 -5.90
N THR A 307 13.10 1.38 -5.43
CA THR A 307 13.34 2.75 -4.94
C THR A 307 14.22 2.76 -3.70
N LEU A 308 13.99 1.81 -2.77
CA LEU A 308 14.83 1.65 -1.59
C LEU A 308 16.27 1.30 -1.96
N LYS A 309 16.46 0.32 -2.85
CA LYS A 309 17.79 -0.09 -3.33
C LYS A 309 18.52 1.09 -3.99
N TYR A 310 17.82 1.85 -4.83
CA TYR A 310 18.37 3.06 -5.45
C TYR A 310 18.82 4.08 -4.40
N ARG A 311 17.99 4.33 -3.37
CA ARG A 311 18.26 5.32 -2.32
C ARG A 311 19.37 4.92 -1.35
N LEU A 312 19.58 3.61 -1.15
CA LEU A 312 20.64 3.07 -0.29
C LEU A 312 21.97 2.91 -1.03
N THR A 313 21.92 2.60 -2.32
CA THR A 313 23.12 2.45 -3.17
C THR A 313 23.50 3.79 -3.78
N SER A 314 23.35 4.91 -3.07
CA SER A 314 23.58 6.26 -3.61
C SER A 314 25.00 6.53 -4.12
N GLU A 315 25.94 5.58 -3.96
CA GLU A 315 27.15 5.52 -4.79
C GLU A 315 26.86 5.43 -6.29
N LEU A 316 25.74 4.84 -6.71
CA LEU A 316 25.31 4.79 -8.11
C LEU A 316 24.87 6.16 -8.63
N SER A 317 24.23 6.99 -7.78
CA SER A 317 23.92 8.37 -8.13
C SER A 317 25.20 9.19 -8.31
N ASN A 318 26.19 8.98 -7.45
CA ASN A 318 27.51 9.60 -7.59
C ASN A 318 28.25 9.07 -8.83
N LYS A 319 28.15 7.78 -9.16
CA LYS A 319 28.71 7.19 -10.40
C LYS A 319 28.02 7.73 -11.65
N ILE A 320 26.70 7.96 -11.63
CA ILE A 320 25.95 8.55 -12.75
C ILE A 320 26.29 10.03 -12.92
N VAL A 321 26.36 10.79 -11.82
CA VAL A 321 26.80 12.20 -11.83
C VAL A 321 28.26 12.30 -12.29
N TYR A 322 29.13 11.40 -11.83
CA TYR A 322 30.51 11.28 -12.29
C TYR A 322 30.59 10.95 -13.79
N PHE A 323 29.79 10.00 -14.29
CA PHE A 323 29.76 9.67 -15.71
C PHE A 323 29.23 10.83 -16.56
N ALA A 324 28.17 11.51 -16.09
CA ALA A 324 27.64 12.70 -16.75
C ALA A 324 28.68 13.83 -16.77
N ALA A 325 29.37 14.09 -15.66
CA ALA A 325 30.45 15.07 -15.57
C ALA A 325 31.64 14.70 -16.47
N LYS A 326 32.01 13.42 -16.55
CA LYS A 326 33.07 12.91 -17.44
C LYS A 326 32.72 13.06 -18.92
N VAL A 327 31.47 12.82 -19.31
CA VAL A 327 30.99 12.97 -20.69
C VAL A 327 30.93 14.44 -21.10
N VAL A 328 30.54 15.34 -20.19
CA VAL A 328 30.56 16.79 -20.45
C VAL A 328 32.00 17.28 -20.66
N ARG A 329 32.95 16.83 -19.82
CA ARG A 329 34.36 17.25 -19.87
C ARG A 329 35.17 16.65 -21.05
N GLN A 330 34.66 15.59 -21.70
CA GLN A 330 35.25 15.04 -22.94
C GLN A 330 34.75 15.75 -24.21
N LYS A 331 33.75 16.63 -24.09
CA LYS A 331 33.21 17.42 -25.21
C LYS A 331 33.72 18.87 -25.25
N GLU A 332 34.54 19.28 -24.29
CA GLU A 332 35.33 20.53 -24.29
C GLU A 332 36.75 20.27 -24.78
#